data_AF-T1AI49-F1
#
_entry.id   AF-T1AI49-F1
#
_cell.length_a   1.000
_cell.length_b   1.000
_cell.length_c   1.000
_cell.angle_alpha   90.00
_cell.angle_beta   90.00
_cell.angle_gamma   90.00
#
_symmetry.space_group_name_H-M   'P 1'
#
loop_
_entity.id
_entity.type
_entity.pdbx_description
1 polymer ?
#
loop_
_entity_poly.entity_id
_entity_poly.type
_entity_poly.pdbx_seq_one_letter_code
_entity_poly.pdbx_strand_id
1 'polypeptide(L)'
;VEHTSTNPTGPIHVGRTRNSIVGDSLSRILKRYGYRVSTQYFVNDTGKQVIGLYLGYLSSENESLEIDNLLAGYRRIYKEIEEDKSREKDIESLIKKYESGEEAVVRQVREICTVMLRGIISSLARIGIKIDDYVWESGFLKSQEMDTVISS
;
A
#
# COMPACT_ATOMS: atom_id res chain seq x y z
N VAL A 1 -3.05 12.43 13.66
CA VAL A 1 -1.88 11.59 14.03
C VAL A 1 -1.74 10.54 12.96
N GLU A 2 -0.75 10.70 12.09
CA GLU A 2 -0.42 9.68 11.09
C GLU A 2 0.40 8.57 11.75
N HIS A 3 0.08 7.31 11.47
CA HIS A 3 0.86 6.17 11.93
C HIS A 3 0.63 4.92 11.09
N THR A 4 1.45 3.90 11.36
CA THR A 4 1.46 2.60 10.67
C THR A 4 2.01 2.70 9.25
N SER A 5 1.30 3.38 8.34
CA SER A 5 1.70 3.72 6.95
C SER A 5 2.63 2.69 6.28
N THR A 6 2.27 1.40 6.40
CA THR A 6 3.09 0.32 5.88
C THR A 6 2.74 0.11 4.41
N ASN A 7 3.74 -0.12 3.56
CA ASN A 7 3.45 -0.53 2.18
C ASN A 7 2.56 -1.79 2.19
N PRO A 8 1.53 -1.87 1.33
CA PRO A 8 0.57 -2.97 1.28
C PRO A 8 1.18 -4.21 0.59
N THR A 9 2.44 -4.54 0.92
CA THR A 9 3.25 -5.56 0.26
C THR A 9 3.38 -6.84 1.08
N GLY A 10 2.68 -6.89 2.21
CA GLY A 10 2.57 -8.06 3.06
C GLY A 10 1.77 -7.80 4.34
N PRO A 11 1.42 -8.85 5.08
CA PRO A 11 0.73 -8.72 6.35
C PRO A 11 1.60 -7.95 7.36
N ILE A 12 0.95 -7.24 8.27
CA ILE A 12 1.65 -6.61 9.39
C ILE A 12 2.29 -7.72 10.25
N HIS A 13 3.59 -7.61 10.45
CA HIS A 13 4.34 -8.39 11.43
C HIS A 13 4.74 -7.49 12.62
N VAL A 14 5.24 -8.10 13.71
CA VAL A 14 5.55 -7.40 14.97
C VAL A 14 6.42 -6.14 14.79
N GLY A 15 7.39 -6.19 13.87
CA GLY A 15 8.26 -5.05 13.53
C GLY A 15 7.52 -3.85 12.91
N ARG A 16 6.39 -4.08 12.24
CA ARG A 16 5.53 -3.04 11.64
C ARG A 16 4.41 -2.57 12.57
N THR A 17 4.15 -3.28 13.67
CA THR A 17 3.09 -2.94 14.64
C THR A 17 3.50 -1.85 15.63
N ARG A 18 4.81 -1.66 15.87
CA ARG A 18 5.32 -0.69 16.86
C ARG A 18 4.74 0.72 16.66
N ASN A 19 4.85 1.24 15.44
CA ASN A 19 4.36 2.59 15.12
C ASN A 19 2.84 2.68 15.27
N SER A 20 2.12 1.59 14.95
CA SER A 20 0.67 1.49 15.17
C SER A 20 0.32 1.65 16.65
N ILE A 21 1.01 0.92 17.53
CA ILE A 21 0.75 0.95 18.99
C ILE A 21 1.07 2.34 19.56
N VAL A 22 2.22 2.91 19.20
CA VAL A 22 2.65 4.23 19.68
C VAL A 22 1.70 5.31 19.19
N GLY A 23 1.35 5.31 17.90
CA GLY A 23 0.44 6.28 17.29
C GLY A 23 -0.97 6.21 17.86
N ASP A 24 -1.53 5.00 18.00
CA ASP A 24 -2.85 4.79 18.59
C ASP A 24 -2.89 5.21 20.07
N SER A 25 -1.86 4.87 20.84
CA SER A 25 -1.74 5.28 22.24
C SER A 25 -1.68 6.80 22.38
N LEU A 26 -0.85 7.47 21.56
CA LEU A 26 -0.76 8.92 21.54
C LEU A 26 -2.10 9.56 21.17
N SER A 27 -2.79 9.04 20.15
CA SER A 27 -4.11 9.51 19.74
C SER A 27 -5.13 9.41 20.87
N ARG A 28 -5.16 8.28 21.59
CA ARG A 28 -6.05 8.09 22.76
C ARG A 28 -5.75 9.06 23.89
N ILE A 29 -4.48 9.28 24.19
CA ILE A 29 -4.05 10.24 25.23
C ILE A 29 -4.54 11.64 24.85
N LEU A 30 -4.27 12.09 23.62
CA LEU A 30 -4.70 13.42 23.17
C LEU A 30 -6.23 13.57 23.18
N LYS A 31 -6.97 12.57 22.70
CA LYS A 31 -8.45 12.54 22.78
C LYS A 31 -8.92 12.65 24.24
N ARG A 32 -8.25 11.97 25.18
CA ARG A 32 -8.57 12.02 26.61
C ARG A 32 -8.40 13.42 27.23
N TYR A 33 -7.45 14.20 26.73
CA TYR A 33 -7.21 15.59 27.16
C TYR A 33 -8.07 16.62 26.41
N GLY A 34 -9.08 16.18 25.63
CA GLY A 34 -10.03 17.07 24.96
C GLY A 34 -9.58 17.60 23.60
N TYR A 35 -8.43 17.14 23.09
CA TYR A 35 -8.02 17.50 21.73
C TYR A 35 -8.85 16.77 20.68
N ARG A 36 -9.24 17.48 19.63
CA ARG A 36 -9.86 16.88 18.44
C ARG A 36 -8.76 16.24 17.58
N VAL A 37 -8.62 14.93 17.66
CA VAL A 37 -7.61 14.16 16.93
C VAL A 37 -8.26 13.11 16.04
N SER A 38 -7.78 12.96 14.82
CA SER A 38 -8.03 11.81 13.93
C SER A 38 -6.75 10.99 13.74
N THR A 39 -6.88 9.68 13.57
CA THR A 39 -5.78 8.82 13.10
C THR A 39 -5.83 8.65 11.59
N GLN A 40 -4.67 8.75 10.95
CA GLN A 40 -4.53 8.63 9.49
C GLN A 40 -3.54 7.53 9.14
N TYR A 41 -3.86 6.79 8.08
CA TYR A 41 -2.97 5.81 7.47
C TYR A 41 -2.60 6.30 6.08
N PHE A 42 -1.31 6.47 5.81
CA PHE A 42 -0.81 6.80 4.48
C PHE A 42 -0.57 5.52 3.69
N VAL A 43 -1.40 5.27 2.68
CA VAL A 43 -1.32 4.11 1.80
C VAL A 43 -0.41 4.45 0.63
N ASN A 44 0.77 3.84 0.63
CA ASN A 44 1.65 3.86 -0.54
C ASN A 44 1.13 2.83 -1.56
N ASP A 45 0.42 3.31 -2.57
CA ASP A 45 -0.09 2.52 -3.70
C ASP A 45 0.76 2.70 -4.97
N THR A 46 1.97 3.24 -4.83
CA THR A 46 2.88 3.52 -5.93
C THR A 46 4.23 2.79 -5.75
N GLY A 47 5.03 2.73 -6.81
CA GLY A 47 6.40 2.25 -6.75
C GLY A 47 6.60 0.73 -6.86
N LYS A 48 7.88 0.35 -6.84
CA LYS A 48 8.37 -0.97 -7.28
C LYS A 48 7.72 -2.15 -6.55
N GLN A 49 7.43 -2.04 -5.25
CA GLN A 49 6.92 -3.17 -4.48
C GLN A 49 5.45 -3.48 -4.81
N VAL A 50 4.62 -2.44 -4.99
CA VAL A 50 3.22 -2.59 -5.40
C VAL A 50 3.15 -3.16 -6.82
N ILE A 51 4.01 -2.67 -7.71
CA ILE A 51 4.12 -3.21 -9.07
C ILE A 51 4.69 -4.63 -9.08
N GLY A 52 5.60 -4.97 -8.17
CA GLY A 52 6.07 -6.34 -7.99
C GLY A 52 4.96 -7.29 -7.55
N LEU A 53 4.03 -6.84 -6.70
CA LEU A 53 2.83 -7.60 -6.34
C LEU A 53 1.94 -7.83 -7.55
N TYR A 54 1.71 -6.77 -8.33
CA TYR A 54 0.91 -6.85 -9.56
C TYR A 54 1.53 -7.78 -10.61
N LEU A 55 2.84 -7.69 -10.83
CA LEU A 55 3.56 -8.59 -11.73
C LEU A 55 3.42 -10.05 -11.25
N GLY A 56 3.56 -10.30 -9.95
CA GLY A 56 3.36 -11.62 -9.36
C GLY A 56 1.96 -12.18 -9.61
N TYR A 57 0.93 -11.34 -9.50
CA TYR A 57 -0.45 -11.69 -9.82
C TYR A 57 -0.66 -12.01 -11.31
N LEU A 58 -0.06 -11.23 -12.21
CA LEU A 58 -0.13 -11.52 -13.65
C LEU A 58 0.56 -12.85 -14.00
N SER A 59 1.70 -13.13 -13.36
CA SER A 59 2.47 -14.37 -13.58
C SER A 59 1.83 -15.62 -12.95
N SER A 60 0.81 -15.47 -12.11
CA SER A 60 0.02 -16.58 -11.56
C SER A 60 -1.28 -16.83 -12.34
N GLU A 61 -1.33 -16.45 -13.63
CA GLU A 61 -2.51 -16.59 -14.51
C GLU A 61 -3.81 -15.98 -13.95
N ASN A 62 -3.70 -14.94 -13.10
CA ASN A 62 -4.84 -14.33 -12.40
C ASN A 62 -5.60 -15.33 -11.49
N GLU A 63 -4.88 -16.19 -10.77
CA GLU A 63 -5.40 -16.86 -9.57
C GLU A 63 -6.20 -15.90 -8.66
N SER A 64 -7.07 -16.43 -7.79
CA SER A 64 -7.95 -15.61 -6.96
C SER A 64 -7.20 -14.51 -6.22
N LEU A 65 -7.84 -13.33 -6.07
CA LEU A 65 -7.32 -12.17 -5.33
C LEU A 65 -7.32 -12.42 -3.81
N GLU A 66 -6.56 -13.41 -3.39
CA GLU A 66 -6.33 -13.80 -2.01
C GLU A 66 -4.92 -13.40 -1.57
N ILE A 67 -4.79 -13.01 -0.32
CA ILE A 67 -3.53 -12.50 0.25
C ILE A 67 -2.40 -13.52 0.07
N ASP A 68 -2.67 -14.80 0.29
CA ASP A 68 -1.65 -15.85 0.20
C ASP A 68 -1.14 -16.04 -1.24
N ASN A 69 -2.03 -16.00 -2.23
CA ASN A 69 -1.67 -16.09 -3.65
C ASN A 69 -0.85 -14.88 -4.09
N LEU A 70 -1.28 -13.67 -3.71
CA LEU A 70 -0.56 -12.43 -4.00
C LEU A 70 0.86 -12.44 -3.42
N LEU A 71 1.02 -12.90 -2.19
CA LEU A 71 2.33 -13.02 -1.54
C LEU A 71 3.20 -14.10 -2.18
N ALA A 72 2.61 -15.22 -2.60
CA ALA A 72 3.33 -16.27 -3.30
C ALA A 72 3.87 -15.77 -4.65
N GLY A 73 3.04 -15.06 -5.43
CA GLY A 73 3.44 -14.40 -6.67
C GLY A 73 4.54 -13.38 -6.44
N TYR A 74 4.37 -12.49 -5.46
CA TYR A 74 5.39 -11.48 -5.11
C TYR A 74 6.75 -12.10 -4.78
N ARG A 75 6.78 -13.13 -3.91
CA ARG A 75 8.01 -13.83 -3.53
C ARG A 75 8.68 -14.49 -4.73
N ARG A 76 7.89 -15.08 -5.62
CA ARG A 76 8.39 -15.70 -6.85
C ARG A 76 9.08 -14.66 -7.73
N ILE A 77 8.45 -13.52 -7.99
CA ILE A 77 9.03 -12.44 -8.81
C ILE A 77 10.35 -11.93 -8.24
N TYR A 78 10.43 -11.68 -6.93
CA TYR A 78 11.67 -11.20 -6.34
C TYR A 78 12.78 -12.25 -6.35
N LYS A 79 12.44 -13.54 -6.19
CA LYS A 79 13.40 -14.63 -6.37
C LYS A 79 13.91 -14.69 -7.82
N GLU A 80 13.02 -14.57 -8.79
CA GLU A 80 13.37 -14.55 -10.21
C GLU A 80 14.27 -13.33 -10.56
N ILE A 81 14.05 -12.17 -9.91
CA ILE A 81 14.90 -10.99 -10.05
C ILE A 81 16.28 -11.17 -9.41
N GLU A 82 16.35 -11.85 -8.26
CA GLU A 82 17.63 -12.20 -7.62
C GLU A 82 18.46 -13.14 -8.51
N GLU A 83 17.80 -14.09 -9.18
CA GLU A 83 18.42 -15.03 -10.11
C GLU A 83 18.78 -14.36 -11.45
N ASP A 84 17.92 -13.48 -11.96
CA ASP A 84 18.12 -12.71 -13.19
C ASP A 84 17.70 -11.24 -13.02
N LYS A 85 18.70 -10.38 -12.80
CA LYS A 85 18.50 -8.93 -12.65
C LYS A 85 17.87 -8.26 -13.87
N SER A 86 17.94 -8.87 -15.06
CA SER A 86 17.34 -8.29 -16.26
C SER A 86 15.81 -8.14 -16.14
N ARG A 87 15.20 -8.96 -15.27
CA ARG A 87 13.77 -8.96 -14.97
C ARG A 87 13.29 -7.74 -14.18
N GLU A 88 14.20 -6.94 -13.61
CA GLU A 88 13.82 -5.63 -13.05
C GLU A 88 13.16 -4.74 -14.11
N LYS A 89 13.50 -4.93 -15.40
CA LYS A 89 12.88 -4.21 -16.53
C LYS A 89 11.38 -4.47 -16.66
N ASP A 90 10.90 -5.64 -16.22
CA ASP A 90 9.47 -5.98 -16.25
C ASP A 90 8.70 -5.08 -15.28
N ILE A 91 9.24 -4.88 -14.08
CA ILE A 91 8.70 -3.95 -13.08
C ILE A 91 8.77 -2.51 -13.61
N GLU A 92 9.90 -2.09 -14.19
CA GLU A 92 10.04 -0.74 -14.76
C GLU A 92 9.05 -0.47 -15.89
N SER A 93 8.79 -1.47 -16.75
CA SER A 93 7.80 -1.38 -17.82
C SER A 93 6.39 -1.19 -17.26
N LEU A 94 6.02 -1.95 -16.23
CA LEU A 94 4.72 -1.84 -15.59
C LEU A 94 4.55 -0.53 -14.80
N ILE A 95 5.62 -0.02 -14.18
CA ILE A 95 5.61 1.31 -13.55
C ILE A 95 5.22 2.37 -14.59
N LYS A 96 5.85 2.36 -15.77
CA LYS A 96 5.54 3.33 -16.83
C LYS A 96 4.08 3.27 -17.28
N LYS A 97 3.49 2.06 -17.36
CA LYS A 97 2.07 1.89 -17.70
C LYS A 97 1.14 2.40 -16.60
N TYR A 98 1.52 2.19 -15.33
CA TYR A 98 0.78 2.73 -14.20
C TYR A 98 0.84 4.26 -14.18
N GLU A 99 2.03 4.84 -14.38
CA GLU A 99 2.27 6.29 -14.41
C GLU A 99 1.63 6.97 -15.62
N SER A 100 1.55 6.29 -16.78
CA SER A 100 0.82 6.80 -17.94
C SER A 100 -0.70 6.80 -17.74
N GLY A 101 -1.20 6.24 -16.63
CA GLY A 101 -2.61 6.21 -16.30
C GLY A 101 -3.40 5.17 -17.08
N GLU A 102 -2.77 4.09 -17.55
CA GLU A 102 -3.46 3.01 -18.26
C GLU A 102 -4.55 2.40 -17.36
N GLU A 103 -5.82 2.62 -17.73
CA GLU A 103 -6.97 2.41 -16.84
C GLU A 103 -7.05 0.99 -16.28
N ALA A 104 -6.77 -0.02 -17.11
CA ALA A 104 -6.78 -1.42 -16.70
C ALA A 104 -5.70 -1.71 -15.64
N VAL A 105 -4.49 -1.20 -15.83
CA VAL A 105 -3.35 -1.38 -14.91
C VAL A 105 -3.63 -0.67 -13.59
N VAL A 106 -4.04 0.60 -13.63
CA VAL A 106 -4.35 1.39 -12.43
C VAL A 106 -5.47 0.73 -11.62
N ARG A 107 -6.52 0.25 -12.29
CA ARG A 107 -7.64 -0.44 -11.62
C ARG A 107 -7.18 -1.71 -10.92
N GLN A 108 -6.45 -2.59 -11.60
CA GLN A 108 -5.99 -3.86 -11.03
C GLN A 108 -5.01 -3.65 -9.88
N VAL A 109 -4.07 -2.71 -10.01
CA VAL A 109 -3.13 -2.35 -8.94
C VAL A 109 -3.89 -1.87 -7.70
N ARG A 110 -4.90 -1.01 -7.87
CA ARG A 110 -5.75 -0.54 -6.77
C ARG A 110 -6.54 -1.66 -6.10
N GLU A 111 -7.06 -2.62 -6.87
CA GLU A 111 -7.76 -3.79 -6.32
C GLU A 111 -6.82 -4.65 -5.46
N ILE A 112 -5.61 -4.94 -5.94
CA ILE A 112 -4.59 -5.69 -5.21
C ILE A 112 -4.20 -4.96 -3.91
N CYS A 113 -3.91 -3.65 -3.98
CA CYS A 113 -3.61 -2.84 -2.81
C CYS A 113 -4.76 -2.86 -1.80
N THR A 114 -6.00 -2.80 -2.27
CA THR A 114 -7.20 -2.84 -1.40
C THR A 114 -7.31 -4.16 -0.65
N VAL A 115 -7.07 -5.29 -1.31
CA VAL A 115 -7.09 -6.63 -0.66
C VAL A 115 -6.02 -6.70 0.43
N MET A 116 -4.79 -6.26 0.12
CA MET A 116 -3.69 -6.26 1.07
C MET A 116 -3.95 -5.32 2.26
N LEU A 117 -4.46 -4.12 1.99
CA LEU A 117 -4.83 -3.14 3.01
C LEU A 117 -5.92 -3.68 3.93
N ARG A 118 -6.94 -4.38 3.41
CA ARG A 118 -7.97 -5.01 4.24
C ARG A 118 -7.39 -6.04 5.21
N GLY A 119 -6.43 -6.85 4.76
CA GLY A 119 -5.71 -7.79 5.62
C GLY A 119 -4.95 -7.10 6.76
N ILE A 120 -4.29 -5.98 6.44
CA ILE A 120 -3.61 -5.13 7.42
C ILE A 120 -4.60 -4.54 8.44
N ILE A 121 -5.71 -3.98 7.99
CA ILE A 121 -6.73 -3.38 8.85
C ILE A 121 -7.35 -4.42 9.78
N SER A 122 -7.66 -5.61 9.26
CA SER A 122 -8.15 -6.73 10.08
C SER A 122 -7.16 -7.11 11.17
N SER A 123 -5.86 -7.11 10.85
CA SER A 123 -4.80 -7.41 11.81
C SER A 123 -4.67 -6.34 12.90
N LEU A 124 -4.78 -5.05 12.55
CA LEU A 124 -4.79 -3.94 13.51
C LEU A 124 -6.01 -3.97 14.43
N ALA A 125 -7.19 -4.30 13.88
CA ALA A 125 -8.42 -4.39 14.63
C ALA A 125 -8.35 -5.48 15.73
N ARG A 126 -7.67 -6.59 15.46
CA ARG A 126 -7.45 -7.67 16.45
C ARG A 126 -6.67 -7.23 17.69
N ILE A 127 -5.88 -6.17 17.60
CA ILE A 127 -5.15 -5.57 18.72
C ILE A 127 -5.79 -4.27 19.22
N GLY A 128 -7.03 -3.98 18.81
CA GLY A 128 -7.82 -2.85 19.27
C GLY A 128 -7.46 -1.51 18.63
N ILE A 129 -6.62 -1.49 17.60
CA ILE A 129 -6.24 -0.27 16.87
C ILE A 129 -7.26 0.02 15.77
N LYS A 130 -7.70 1.27 15.67
CA LYS A 130 -8.63 1.73 14.64
C LYS A 130 -8.07 2.98 13.96
N ILE A 131 -8.14 2.99 12.63
CA ILE A 131 -7.76 4.12 11.80
C ILE A 131 -9.03 4.89 11.44
N ASP A 132 -9.01 6.21 11.59
CA ASP A 132 -10.14 7.08 11.30
C ASP A 132 -10.20 7.43 9.79
N ASP A 133 -9.06 7.58 9.12
CA ASP A 133 -8.98 8.03 7.72
C ASP A 133 -7.77 7.41 6.95
N TYR A 134 -7.91 7.24 5.63
CA TYR A 134 -6.91 6.61 4.76
C TYR A 134 -6.55 7.54 3.60
N VAL A 135 -5.30 7.98 3.56
CA VAL A 135 -4.77 8.88 2.54
C VAL A 135 -3.97 8.05 1.53
N TRP A 136 -4.35 8.12 0.25
CA TRP A 136 -3.70 7.37 -0.82
C TRP A 136 -2.70 8.25 -1.56
N GLU A 137 -1.47 7.76 -1.76
CA GLU A 137 -0.40 8.51 -2.42
C GLU A 137 -0.78 8.90 -3.86
N SER A 138 -1.41 8.00 -4.62
CA SER A 138 -1.93 8.33 -5.96
C SER A 138 -3.00 9.42 -5.97
N GLY A 139 -3.73 9.61 -4.87
CA GLY A 139 -4.69 10.71 -4.70
C GLY A 139 -4.00 12.04 -4.42
N PHE A 140 -2.88 12.01 -3.70
CA PHE A 140 -2.11 13.20 -3.33
C PHE A 140 -1.29 13.76 -4.50
N LEU A 141 -0.72 12.90 -5.35
CA LEU A 141 -0.02 13.30 -6.58
C LEU A 141 -0.94 14.06 -7.55
N LYS A 142 -2.17 13.57 -7.74
CA LYS A 142 -3.17 14.26 -8.58
C LYS A 142 -3.55 15.64 -8.03
N SER A 143 -3.61 15.81 -6.70
CA SER A 143 -3.88 17.13 -6.12
C SER A 143 -2.70 18.10 -6.23
N GLN A 144 -1.46 17.61 -6.08
CA GLN A 144 -0.27 18.47 -6.25
C GLN A 144 -0.04 18.90 -7.70
N GLU A 145 -0.31 18.04 -8.68
CA GLU A 145 -0.30 18.43 -10.10
C GLU A 145 -1.35 19.53 -10.36
N MET A 146 -2.53 19.43 -9.75
CA MET A 146 -3.60 20.42 -9.91
C MET A 146 -3.26 21.78 -9.26
N ASP A 147 -2.63 21.78 -8.09
CA ASP A 147 -2.16 23.02 -7.43
C ASP A 147 -1.01 23.70 -8.19
N THR A 148 -0.18 22.93 -8.90
CA THR A 148 0.90 23.47 -9.75
C THR A 148 0.33 24.14 -11.02
N VAL A 149 -0.77 23.61 -11.56
CA VAL A 149 -1.46 24.19 -12.73
C VAL A 149 -2.26 25.45 -12.38
N ILE A 150 -2.77 25.57 -11.14
CA ILE A 150 -3.52 26.76 -10.69
C ILE A 150 -2.60 27.92 -10.26
N SER A 151 -1.29 27.67 -10.15
CA SER A 151 -0.27 28.69 -9.80
C SER A 151 0.61 29.13 -10.99
N SER A 152 0.23 28.79 -12.22
CA SER A 152 0.93 29.16 -13.46
C SER A 152 0.16 30.18 -14.30
#